data_AF-A0A8W8JWX1-F1
#
_entry.id   AF-A0A8W8JWX1-F1
#
_cell.length_a   1.000
_cell.length_b   1.000
_cell.length_c   1.000
_cell.angle_alpha   90.00
_cell.angle_beta   90.00
_cell.angle_gamma   90.00
#
_symmetry.space_group_name_H-M   'P 1'
#
loop_
_entity.id
_entity.type
_entity.pdbx_description
1 polymer ?
#
loop_
_entity_poly.entity_id
_entity_poly.type
_entity_poly.pdbx_seq_one_letter_code
_entity_poly.pdbx_strand_id
1 'polypeptide(L)'
;QRLWEFDRMRNPMGTILVQGGPRTMPERPRAVIATSASGNDVEVFGSGILWRMKMNGEVIVGSHRYISSQYSGVPSMIDAAVRWDSRTVYFFKGNRYYRYDTSRRTVIGEGDFGPAFLKGECGDAPR
;
A
#
# COMPACT_ATOMS: atom_id res chain seq x y z
N GLN A 1 17.41 7.14 -0.43
CA GLN A 1 15.94 7.29 -0.54
C GLN A 1 15.49 8.32 0.49
N ARG A 2 14.46 9.12 0.20
CA ARG A 2 13.96 10.20 1.07
C ARG A 2 12.47 9.96 1.34
N LEU A 3 12.06 10.02 2.59
CA LEU A 3 10.66 10.07 3.01
C LEU A 3 10.34 11.51 3.39
N TRP A 4 9.19 12.00 2.95
CA TRP A 4 8.68 13.34 3.23
C TRP A 4 7.39 13.22 4.03
N GLU A 5 7.26 14.02 5.08
CA GLU A 5 6.05 14.10 5.91
C GLU A 5 5.36 15.44 5.66
N PHE A 6 4.03 15.41 5.47
CA PHE A 6 3.23 16.59 5.15
C PHE A 6 2.08 16.69 6.16
N ASP A 7 1.96 17.83 6.84
CA ASP A 7 0.76 18.14 7.63
C ASP A 7 -0.04 19.22 6.92
N ARG A 8 -1.17 18.81 6.33
CA ARG A 8 -2.30 19.52 5.70
C ARG A 8 -2.04 20.74 4.80
N MET A 9 -1.07 21.61 5.09
CA MET A 9 -0.56 22.73 4.27
C MET A 9 0.85 23.22 4.66
N ARG A 10 1.55 22.58 5.61
CA ARG A 10 2.91 22.96 6.02
C ARG A 10 3.86 21.82 5.70
N ASN A 11 5.00 22.19 5.12
CA ASN A 11 6.15 21.31 4.94
C ASN A 11 7.12 21.56 6.10
N PRO A 12 7.00 20.86 7.24
CA PRO A 12 8.17 20.69 8.08
C PRO A 12 9.16 19.86 7.26
N MET A 13 10.15 20.53 6.66
CA MET A 13 11.22 19.93 5.87
C MET A 13 12.12 19.06 6.78
N GLY A 14 11.57 17.96 7.29
CA GLY A 14 12.30 16.90 7.97
C GLY A 14 12.56 15.79 6.97
N THR A 15 13.77 15.71 6.42
CA THR A 15 14.16 14.52 5.66
C THR A 15 14.44 13.41 6.68
N ILE A 16 13.61 12.37 6.72
CA ILE A 16 13.96 11.17 7.50
C ILE A 16 14.99 10.40 6.67
N LEU A 17 16.23 10.29 7.20
CA LEU A 17 17.28 9.47 6.61
C LEU A 17 16.95 7.99 6.83
N VAL A 18 16.85 7.23 5.75
CA VAL A 18 16.42 5.81 5.72
C VAL A 18 17.62 4.83 5.79
N GLN A 19 18.83 5.29 6.09
CA GLN A 19 20.06 4.46 5.96
C GLN A 19 20.80 4.32 7.30
N GLY A 20 21.05 3.08 7.74
CA GLY A 20 21.99 2.72 8.82
C GLY A 20 21.42 2.53 10.24
N GLY A 21 20.10 2.50 10.44
CA GLY A 21 19.47 2.31 11.76
C GLY A 21 18.22 1.41 11.72
N PRO A 22 17.44 1.27 12.81
CA PRO A 22 16.21 0.44 12.89
C PRO A 22 15.08 0.85 11.91
N ARG A 23 15.35 1.84 11.06
CA ARG A 23 14.52 2.36 9.97
C ARG A 23 14.97 1.89 8.59
N THR A 24 15.95 0.98 8.50
CA THR A 24 16.38 0.41 7.22
C THR A 24 15.29 -0.46 6.64
N MET A 25 14.74 -0.01 5.52
CA MET A 25 13.80 -0.79 4.73
C MET A 25 14.53 -1.94 4.04
N PRO A 26 13.95 -3.15 3.96
CA PRO A 26 14.59 -4.30 3.32
C PRO A 26 14.85 -4.07 1.83
N GLU A 27 13.91 -3.40 1.17
CA GLU A 27 14.00 -3.02 -0.23
C GLU A 27 13.25 -1.70 -0.48
N ARG A 28 13.31 -1.20 -1.71
CA ARG A 28 12.63 0.04 -2.09
C ARG A 28 11.11 -0.14 -1.98
N PRO A 29 10.39 0.73 -1.25
CA PRO A 29 8.95 0.70 -1.20
C PRO A 29 8.35 1.03 -2.57
N ARG A 30 7.31 0.29 -2.95
CA ARG A 30 6.53 0.49 -4.17
C ARG A 30 5.14 1.06 -3.89
N ALA A 31 4.49 0.56 -2.84
CA ALA A 31 3.19 1.05 -2.39
C ALA A 31 3.11 1.06 -0.87
N VAL A 32 2.13 1.78 -0.33
CA VAL A 32 1.86 1.84 1.12
C VAL A 32 0.37 1.98 1.35
N ILE A 33 -0.17 1.29 2.36
CA ILE A 33 -1.54 1.48 2.82
C ILE A 33 -1.56 1.68 4.34
N ALA A 34 -2.48 2.53 4.81
CA ALA A 34 -2.75 2.64 6.23
C ALA A 34 -3.50 1.40 6.72
N THR A 35 -3.01 0.80 7.81
CA THR A 35 -3.64 -0.37 8.40
C THR A 35 -4.76 0.09 9.33
N SER A 36 -6.00 -0.26 8.99
CA SER A 36 -7.17 0.16 9.79
C SER A 36 -7.22 -0.46 11.19
N ALA A 37 -6.51 -1.57 11.41
CA ALA A 37 -6.62 -2.36 12.65
C ALA A 37 -5.85 -1.77 13.84
N SER A 38 -4.83 -0.96 13.60
CA SER A 38 -3.93 -0.46 14.65
C SER A 38 -3.88 1.06 14.73
N GLY A 39 -4.22 1.77 13.65
CA GLY A 39 -4.14 3.23 13.54
C GLY A 39 -2.74 3.84 13.68
N ASN A 40 -1.73 3.01 14.00
CA ASN A 40 -0.40 3.47 14.41
C ASN A 40 0.73 2.93 13.54
N ASP A 41 0.39 2.11 12.54
CA ASP A 41 1.33 1.58 11.57
C ASP A 41 0.70 1.44 10.17
N VAL A 42 1.58 1.37 9.18
CA VAL A 42 1.28 1.24 7.77
C VAL A 42 1.88 -0.06 7.24
N GLU A 43 1.20 -0.67 6.28
CA GLU A 43 1.76 -1.77 5.48
C GLU A 43 2.45 -1.20 4.26
N VAL A 44 3.74 -1.53 4.11
CA VAL A 44 4.59 -1.10 3.00
C VAL A 44 4.85 -2.31 2.11
N PHE A 45 4.65 -2.13 0.81
CA PHE A 45 4.82 -3.17 -0.21
C PHE A 45 6.09 -2.93 -1.01
N GLY A 46 6.91 -3.96 -1.13
CA GLY A 46 8.04 -4.00 -2.04
C GLY A 46 7.75 -4.81 -3.31
N SER A 47 8.74 -5.50 -3.84
CA SER A 47 8.66 -6.26 -5.09
C SER A 47 7.89 -7.57 -4.93
N GLY A 48 8.05 -8.25 -3.79
CA GLY A 48 7.35 -9.52 -3.50
C GLY A 48 7.05 -9.72 -2.02
N ILE A 49 7.58 -8.85 -1.17
CA ILE A 49 7.38 -8.86 0.26
C ILE A 49 6.65 -7.58 0.69
N LEU A 50 5.97 -7.68 1.83
CA LEU A 50 5.45 -6.54 2.57
C LEU A 50 6.03 -6.55 3.98
N TRP A 51 6.09 -5.38 4.59
CA TRP A 51 6.49 -5.18 5.98
C TRP A 51 5.63 -4.10 6.61
N ARG A 52 5.54 -4.13 7.94
CA ARG A 52 4.81 -3.12 8.72
C ARG A 52 5.79 -2.08 9.24
N MET A 53 5.39 -0.82 9.17
CA MET A 53 6.18 0.32 9.63
C MET A 53 5.30 1.21 10.51
N LYS A 54 5.79 1.58 11.69
CA LYS A 54 5.11 2.54 12.56
C LYS A 54 5.06 3.91 11.91
N MET A 55 4.12 4.75 12.32
CA MET A 55 4.02 6.15 11.85
C MET A 55 5.30 6.97 12.10
N ASN A 56 6.09 6.63 13.13
CA ASN A 56 7.38 7.28 13.39
C ASN A 56 8.52 6.84 12.44
N GLY A 57 8.24 5.98 11.46
CA GLY A 57 9.20 5.48 10.45
C GLY A 57 10.00 4.24 10.87
N GLU A 58 9.73 3.65 12.04
CA GLU A 58 10.39 2.40 12.46
C GLU A 58 9.76 1.18 11.78
N VAL A 59 10.60 0.31 11.21
CA VAL A 59 10.15 -0.98 10.68
C VAL A 59 9.89 -1.93 11.85
N ILE A 60 8.74 -2.60 11.85
CA ILE A 60 8.41 -3.62 12.85
C ILE A 60 9.19 -4.89 12.50
N VAL A 61 10.20 -5.21 13.31
CA VAL A 61 11.05 -6.39 13.14
C VAL A 61 10.19 -7.68 13.14
N GLY A 62 10.46 -8.59 12.22
CA GLY A 62 9.72 -9.85 12.08
C GLY A 62 8.37 -9.74 11.35
N SER A 63 7.97 -8.55 10.88
CA SER A 63 6.71 -8.34 10.16
C SER A 63 6.74 -8.75 8.68
N HIS A 64 7.90 -9.06 8.12
CA HIS A 64 8.07 -9.41 6.71
C HIS A 64 7.20 -10.61 6.31
N ARG A 65 6.38 -10.45 5.28
CA ARG A 65 5.55 -11.52 4.70
C ARG A 65 5.60 -11.45 3.19
N TYR A 66 5.42 -12.60 2.53
CA TYR A 66 5.19 -12.60 1.09
C TYR A 66 3.82 -12.01 0.77
N ILE A 67 3.76 -11.15 -0.26
CA ILE A 67 2.50 -10.57 -0.73
C ILE A 67 1.52 -11.67 -1.10
N SER A 68 1.97 -12.71 -1.81
CA SER A 68 1.14 -13.87 -2.20
C SER A 68 0.57 -14.65 -1.02
N SER A 69 1.26 -14.66 0.12
CA SER A 69 0.78 -15.35 1.33
C SER A 69 -0.28 -14.55 2.07
N GLN A 70 -0.14 -13.22 2.12
CA GLN A 70 -1.09 -12.36 2.83
C GLN A 70 -2.30 -11.97 1.96
N TYR A 71 -2.04 -11.70 0.68
CA TYR A 71 -2.98 -11.20 -0.32
C TYR A 71 -3.08 -12.18 -1.49
N SER A 72 -3.68 -13.34 -1.25
CA SER A 72 -3.85 -14.38 -2.27
C SER A 72 -4.58 -13.86 -3.53
N GLY A 73 -4.05 -14.21 -4.71
CA GLY A 73 -4.58 -13.75 -6.00
C GLY A 73 -4.11 -12.36 -6.44
N VAL A 74 -3.46 -11.58 -5.56
CA VAL A 74 -2.85 -10.30 -5.93
C VAL A 74 -1.48 -10.58 -6.58
N PRO A 75 -1.17 -9.98 -7.74
CA PRO A 75 0.12 -10.17 -8.37
C PRO A 75 1.26 -9.55 -7.54
N SER A 76 2.46 -10.11 -7.64
CA SER A 76 3.67 -9.48 -7.10
C SER A 76 4.00 -8.19 -7.86
N MET A 77 4.89 -7.36 -7.30
CA MET A 77 5.35 -6.10 -7.88
C MET A 77 4.18 -5.19 -8.30
N ILE A 78 3.30 -4.90 -7.34
CA ILE A 78 2.25 -3.89 -7.50
C ILE A 78 2.86 -2.49 -7.61
N ASP A 79 2.12 -1.58 -8.24
CA ASP A 79 2.52 -0.18 -8.43
C ASP A 79 1.88 0.74 -7.41
N ALA A 80 0.65 0.45 -7.00
CA ALA A 80 -0.05 1.16 -5.95
C ALA A 80 -1.04 0.24 -5.23
N ALA A 81 -1.44 0.64 -4.03
CA ALA A 81 -2.50 0.01 -3.28
C ALA A 81 -3.28 1.09 -2.54
N VAL A 82 -4.60 0.94 -2.46
CA VAL A 82 -5.49 1.86 -1.75
C VAL A 82 -6.49 1.05 -0.95
N ARG A 83 -6.58 1.34 0.35
CA ARG A 83 -7.66 0.83 1.17
C ARG A 83 -8.90 1.71 0.94
N TRP A 84 -9.97 1.10 0.44
CA TRP A 84 -11.22 1.81 0.16
C TRP A 84 -12.09 1.90 1.41
N ASP A 85 -12.24 0.79 2.12
CA ASP A 85 -13.00 0.72 3.37
C ASP A 85 -12.37 -0.30 4.33
N SER A 86 -13.10 -0.67 5.39
CA SER A 86 -12.62 -1.63 6.39
C SER A 86 -12.37 -3.04 5.81
N ARG A 87 -12.97 -3.38 4.67
CA ARG A 87 -12.99 -4.71 4.07
C ARG A 87 -12.35 -4.76 2.68
N THR A 88 -12.28 -3.65 1.95
CA THR A 88 -11.86 -3.64 0.56
C THR A 88 -10.55 -2.89 0.36
N VAL A 89 -9.62 -3.56 -0.35
CA VAL A 89 -8.34 -2.99 -0.79
C VAL A 89 -8.24 -3.13 -2.30
N TYR A 90 -7.94 -2.05 -3.00
CA TYR A 90 -7.64 -2.05 -4.42
C TYR A 90 -6.13 -2.07 -4.62
N PHE A 91 -5.65 -3.02 -5.43
CA PHE A 91 -4.27 -3.12 -5.87
C PHE A 91 -4.17 -2.74 -7.34
N PHE A 92 -3.11 -2.06 -7.72
CA PHE A 92 -2.87 -1.61 -9.09
C PHE A 92 -1.57 -2.19 -9.62
N LYS A 93 -1.60 -2.71 -10.85
CA LYS A 93 -0.41 -3.20 -11.55
C LYS A 93 -0.56 -2.92 -13.04
N GLY A 94 0.35 -2.13 -13.58
CA GLY A 94 0.26 -1.63 -14.96
C GLY A 94 -1.08 -0.94 -15.19
N ASN A 95 -1.83 -1.41 -16.20
CA ASN A 95 -3.16 -0.91 -16.53
C ASN A 95 -4.30 -1.69 -15.88
N ARG A 96 -4.05 -2.52 -14.87
CA ARG A 96 -5.07 -3.36 -14.23
C ARG A 96 -5.25 -3.02 -12.74
N TYR A 97 -6.48 -3.19 -12.28
CA TYR A 97 -6.82 -3.16 -10.85
C TYR A 97 -7.26 -4.54 -10.38
N TYR A 98 -7.09 -4.79 -9.08
CA TYR A 98 -7.53 -5.99 -8.38
C TYR A 98 -8.22 -5.57 -7.08
N ARG A 99 -9.52 -5.86 -6.97
CA ARG A 99 -10.33 -5.61 -5.78
C ARG A 99 -10.23 -6.81 -4.84
N TYR A 100 -9.62 -6.60 -3.68
CA TYR A 100 -9.40 -7.62 -2.66
C TYR A 100 -10.35 -7.43 -1.49
N ASP A 101 -10.97 -8.52 -1.05
CA ASP A 101 -11.81 -8.59 0.15
C ASP A 101 -10.98 -9.15 1.30
N THR A 102 -10.69 -8.33 2.31
CA THR A 102 -9.85 -8.72 3.46
C THR A 102 -10.53 -9.72 4.38
N SER A 103 -11.87 -9.77 4.41
CA SER A 103 -12.62 -10.75 5.21
C SER A 103 -12.59 -12.13 4.55
N ARG A 104 -12.75 -12.18 3.23
CA ARG A 104 -12.68 -13.42 2.44
C ARG A 104 -11.25 -13.83 2.09
N ARG A 105 -10.29 -12.93 2.28
CA ARG A 105 -8.88 -13.07 1.93
C ARG A 105 -8.65 -13.48 0.47
N THR A 106 -9.42 -12.89 -0.45
CA THR A 106 -9.38 -13.23 -1.88
C THR A 106 -9.68 -12.02 -2.77
N VAL A 107 -9.21 -12.09 -4.02
CA VAL A 107 -9.60 -11.15 -5.07
C VAL A 107 -11.04 -11.44 -5.49
N ILE A 108 -11.89 -10.41 -5.43
CA ILE A 108 -13.33 -10.47 -5.74
C ILE A 108 -13.70 -9.67 -7.00
N GLY A 109 -12.70 -9.15 -7.73
CA GLY A 109 -12.89 -8.46 -9.00
C GLY A 109 -11.57 -7.94 -9.54
N GLU A 110 -11.45 -7.87 -10.86
CA GLU A 110 -10.30 -7.30 -11.56
C GLU A 110 -10.73 -6.71 -12.91
N GLY A 111 -9.93 -5.80 -13.46
CA GLY A 111 -10.23 -5.18 -14.75
C GLY A 111 -9.25 -4.06 -15.09
N ASP A 112 -9.52 -3.35 -16.18
CA ASP A 112 -8.71 -2.20 -16.58
C ASP A 112 -9.00 -0.99 -15.70
N PHE A 113 -7.96 -0.32 -15.19
CA PHE A 113 -8.14 0.82 -14.28
C PHE A 113 -8.79 2.03 -14.97
N GLY A 114 -8.41 2.33 -16.22
CA GLY A 114 -8.87 3.51 -16.94
C GLY A 114 -10.40 3.54 -17.08
N PRO A 115 -11.03 2.50 -17.64
CA PRO A 115 -12.49 2.42 -17.73
C PRO A 115 -13.20 2.44 -16.37
N ALA A 116 -12.58 1.86 -15.34
CA ALA A 116 -13.19 1.72 -14.02
C ALA A 116 -13.06 2.97 -13.14
N PHE A 117 -12.06 3.83 -13.36
CA PHE A 117 -11.81 4.98 -12.48
C PHE A 117 -11.70 6.32 -13.21
N LEU A 118 -11.55 6.33 -14.55
CA LEU A 118 -11.27 7.54 -15.33
C LEU A 118 -12.31 7.83 -16.42
N LYS A 119 -13.45 7.13 -16.48
CA LYS A 119 -14.52 7.45 -17.44
C LYS A 119 -15.34 8.68 -16.98
N GLY A 120 -15.35 9.76 -17.78
CA GLY A 120 -16.10 10.99 -17.51
C GLY A 120 -15.38 11.94 -16.52
N GLU A 121 -15.94 13.13 -16.26
CA GLU A 121 -15.29 14.18 -15.43
C GLU A 121 -14.99 13.75 -13.98
N CYS A 122 -15.51 12.60 -13.49
CA CYS A 122 -15.21 12.09 -12.15
C CYS A 122 -14.99 10.58 -12.01
N GLY A 123 -15.17 9.75 -13.07
CA GLY A 123 -15.04 8.29 -12.94
C GLY A 123 -16.14 7.63 -12.11
N ASP A 124 -16.80 6.61 -12.66
CA ASP A 124 -17.71 5.78 -11.86
C ASP A 124 -16.90 4.74 -11.08
N ALA A 125 -16.63 4.97 -9.80
CA ALA A 125 -15.95 3.98 -8.95
C ALA A 125 -16.68 2.61 -9.06
N PRO A 126 -15.93 1.50 -9.24
CA PRO A 126 -16.55 0.19 -9.44
C PRO A 126 -17.37 -0.22 -8.21
N ARG A 127 -18.66 -0.51 -8.42
CA ARG A 127 -19.63 -0.95 -7.41
C ARG A 127 -19.24 -2.27 -6.74
#